data_AF-A0A938G8V0-F1
#
_entry.id   AF-A0A938G8V0-F1
#
_cell.length_a   1.000
_cell.length_b   1.000
_cell.length_c   1.000
_cell.angle_alpha   90.00
_cell.angle_beta   90.00
_cell.angle_gamma   90.00
#
_symmetry.space_group_name_H-M   'P 1'
#
loop_
_entity.id
_entity.type
_entity.pdbx_description
1 polymer ?
#
loop_
_entity_poly.entity_id
_entity_poly.type
_entity_poly.pdbx_seq_one_letter_code
_entity_poly.pdbx_strand_id
1 'polypeptide(L)'
;QAIVQASVLTPTEADMRVVIVHEVHLMRDMTAARLLKTFEEPNDQLVFILLTEQLLPALETIASRCVVVHFPALDQGVIADQLRTESINVEVARRAARSAGGSLARARILATDHALAERQAAFAAVPYQLDGSGAAVAKAVESVSSLIERAAEPLLSQQEAELEALEDRVKMVGERGSGRRALADMHKRQLRKFKTDELREGLTLIAAEYHKVVVSLQDGVDPAIYARAVHDVNDAISSMSLNVSESLMLHALFAKCPSLTMIAGRRDLIEA
;
A
#
# COMPACT_ATOMS: atom_id res chain seq x y z
N GLN A 1 -12.50 -24.86 5.32
CA GLN A 1 -12.71 -26.32 5.53
C GLN A 1 -11.40 -27.08 5.42
N ALA A 2 -10.59 -26.89 4.37
CA ALA A 2 -9.28 -27.55 4.24
C ALA A 2 -8.33 -27.32 5.45
N ILE A 3 -8.26 -26.09 5.98
CA ILE A 3 -7.41 -25.76 7.16
C ILE A 3 -7.84 -26.57 8.40
N VAL A 4 -9.14 -26.66 8.66
CA VAL A 4 -9.69 -27.41 9.81
C VAL A 4 -9.52 -28.92 9.63
N GLN A 5 -9.57 -29.44 8.40
CA GLN A 5 -9.28 -30.86 8.17
C GLN A 5 -7.80 -31.17 8.33
N ALA A 6 -6.92 -30.26 7.87
CA ALA A 6 -5.48 -30.38 8.04
C ALA A 6 -5.06 -30.36 9.52
N SER A 7 -5.79 -29.65 10.38
CA SER A 7 -5.46 -29.56 11.81
C SER A 7 -5.82 -30.79 12.64
N VAL A 8 -6.71 -31.67 12.14
CA VAL A 8 -7.14 -32.88 12.87
C VAL A 8 -6.26 -34.10 12.52
N LEU A 9 -5.49 -34.02 11.45
CA LEU A 9 -4.67 -35.13 10.95
C LEU A 9 -3.28 -35.13 11.60
N THR A 10 -2.93 -36.25 12.23
CA THR A 10 -1.58 -36.52 12.74
C THR A 10 -0.55 -36.38 11.60
N PRO A 11 0.62 -35.76 11.85
CA PRO A 11 1.63 -35.61 10.82
C PRO A 11 2.16 -36.99 10.36
N THR A 12 2.30 -37.19 9.05
CA THR A 12 2.69 -38.49 8.48
C THR A 12 4.20 -38.66 8.30
N GLU A 13 4.94 -37.55 8.18
CA GLU A 13 6.36 -37.53 7.76
C GLU A 13 7.28 -36.79 8.76
N ALA A 14 6.74 -36.23 9.85
CA ALA A 14 7.48 -35.44 10.83
C ALA A 14 6.83 -35.52 12.22
N ASP A 15 7.52 -35.08 13.27
CA ASP A 15 6.96 -35.04 14.63
C ASP A 15 5.95 -33.89 14.84
N MET A 16 5.96 -32.90 13.95
CA MET A 16 5.19 -31.68 14.07
C MET A 16 4.70 -31.19 12.71
N ARG A 17 3.47 -30.67 12.67
CA ARG A 17 2.86 -30.04 11.50
C ARG A 17 2.75 -28.54 11.73
N VAL A 18 3.15 -27.75 10.74
CA VAL A 18 2.99 -26.30 10.75
C VAL A 18 1.95 -25.89 9.71
N VAL A 19 0.94 -25.13 10.12
CA VAL A 19 -0.09 -24.58 9.24
C VAL A 19 0.04 -23.07 9.21
N ILE A 20 0.45 -22.54 8.05
CA ILE A 20 0.56 -21.10 7.82
C ILE A 20 -0.71 -20.61 7.14
N VAL A 21 -1.41 -19.67 7.78
CA VAL A 21 -2.60 -19.03 7.24
C VAL A 21 -2.26 -17.58 6.91
N HIS A 22 -2.25 -17.26 5.63
CA HIS A 22 -2.01 -15.90 5.14
C HIS A 22 -3.29 -15.05 5.21
N GLU A 23 -3.12 -13.75 5.43
CA GLU A 23 -4.17 -12.72 5.33
C GLU A 23 -5.42 -13.04 6.18
N VAL A 24 -5.24 -13.42 7.46
CA VAL A 24 -6.34 -13.89 8.33
C VAL A 24 -7.44 -12.84 8.51
N HIS A 25 -7.13 -11.55 8.39
CA HIS A 25 -8.10 -10.44 8.41
C HIS A 25 -9.09 -10.44 7.24
N LEU A 26 -8.83 -11.20 6.17
CA LEU A 26 -9.75 -11.38 5.05
C LEU A 26 -10.70 -12.57 5.24
N MET A 27 -10.53 -13.34 6.31
CA MET A 27 -11.40 -14.48 6.59
C MET A 27 -12.80 -14.01 6.97
N ARG A 28 -13.82 -14.69 6.45
CA ARG A 28 -15.20 -14.49 6.91
C ARG A 28 -15.32 -14.85 8.38
N ASP A 29 -16.07 -14.08 9.15
CA ASP A 29 -16.29 -14.26 10.60
C ASP A 29 -16.66 -15.69 10.98
N MET A 30 -17.56 -16.32 10.20
CA MET A 30 -17.98 -17.71 10.40
C MET A 30 -16.83 -18.73 10.29
N THR A 31 -15.78 -18.42 9.53
CA THR A 31 -14.58 -19.26 9.39
C THR A 31 -13.62 -19.04 10.56
N ALA A 32 -13.46 -17.79 11.00
CA ALA A 32 -12.67 -17.44 12.19
C ALA A 32 -13.25 -18.11 13.46
N ALA A 33 -14.58 -18.06 13.64
CA ALA A 33 -15.30 -18.72 14.73
C ALA A 33 -15.11 -20.25 14.75
N ARG A 34 -14.96 -20.88 13.58
CA ARG A 34 -14.70 -22.33 13.50
C ARG A 34 -13.27 -22.68 13.87
N LEU A 35 -12.30 -21.82 13.55
CA LEU A 35 -10.90 -22.01 13.91
C LEU A 35 -10.65 -21.78 15.40
N LEU A 36 -11.44 -20.92 16.05
CA LEU A 36 -11.35 -20.70 17.51
C LEU A 36 -11.43 -21.99 18.32
N LYS A 37 -12.33 -22.93 17.95
CA LYS A 37 -12.40 -24.24 18.61
C LYS A 37 -11.11 -25.05 18.47
N THR A 38 -10.47 -24.96 17.31
CA THR A 38 -9.20 -25.65 17.04
C THR A 38 -8.01 -24.98 17.75
N PHE A 39 -8.08 -23.68 18.01
CA PHE A 39 -7.05 -22.95 18.75
C PHE A 39 -7.15 -23.12 20.26
N GLU A 40 -8.34 -23.42 20.80
CA GLU A 40 -8.53 -23.65 22.24
C GLU A 40 -8.01 -25.01 22.69
N GLU A 41 -8.05 -26.02 21.81
CA GLU A 41 -7.53 -27.37 22.07
C GLU A 41 -6.60 -27.79 20.93
N PRO A 42 -5.41 -27.16 20.79
CA PRO A 42 -4.47 -27.54 19.74
C PRO A 42 -3.90 -28.92 20.03
N ASN A 43 -3.66 -29.70 18.98
CA ASN A 43 -2.88 -30.94 19.08
C ASN A 43 -1.42 -30.57 19.39
N ASP A 44 -0.77 -31.27 20.32
CA ASP A 44 0.63 -31.03 20.74
C ASP A 44 1.62 -31.07 19.56
N GLN A 45 1.27 -31.73 18.46
CA GLN A 45 2.06 -31.84 17.24
C GLN A 45 1.66 -30.83 16.14
N LEU A 46 0.94 -29.77 16.48
CA LEU A 46 0.42 -28.79 15.52
C LEU A 46 0.72 -27.35 15.93
N VAL A 47 1.36 -26.61 15.03
CA VAL A 47 1.62 -25.17 15.19
C VAL A 47 0.89 -24.40 14.11
N PHE A 48 0.15 -23.36 14.52
CA PHE A 48 -0.42 -22.39 13.61
C PHE A 48 0.42 -21.12 13.54
N ILE A 49 0.68 -20.65 12.32
CA ILE A 49 1.25 -19.32 12.06
C ILE A 49 0.20 -18.52 11.32
N LEU A 50 -0.35 -17.50 11.98
CA LEU A 50 -1.39 -16.64 11.46
C LEU A 50 -0.76 -15.31 11.03
N LEU A 51 -0.85 -14.97 9.75
CA LEU A 51 -0.31 -13.72 9.21
C LEU A 51 -1.45 -12.74 8.96
N THR A 52 -1.35 -11.55 9.53
CA THR A 52 -2.33 -10.48 9.32
C THR A 52 -1.64 -9.12 9.17
N GLU A 53 -2.16 -8.27 8.28
CA GLU A 53 -1.69 -6.89 8.13
C GLU A 53 -2.39 -5.94 9.10
N GLN A 54 -3.58 -6.31 9.57
CA GLN A 54 -4.39 -5.50 10.48
C GLN A 54 -5.04 -6.39 11.54
N LEU A 55 -5.02 -5.94 12.79
CA LEU A 55 -5.73 -6.60 13.88
C LEU A 55 -7.15 -6.03 13.98
N LEU A 56 -8.05 -6.57 13.15
CA LEU A 56 -9.46 -6.19 13.18
C LEU A 56 -10.14 -6.70 14.48
N PRO A 57 -11.23 -6.06 14.95
CA PRO A 57 -11.95 -6.50 16.15
C PRO A 57 -12.35 -7.98 16.11
N ALA A 58 -12.72 -8.50 14.92
CA ALA A 58 -13.07 -9.91 14.73
C ALA A 58 -11.91 -10.89 15.05
N LEU A 59 -10.65 -10.43 14.97
CA LEU A 59 -9.46 -11.22 15.25
C LEU A 59 -8.96 -11.10 16.70
N GLU A 60 -9.46 -10.16 17.50
CA GLU A 60 -9.00 -9.95 18.88
C GLU A 60 -9.17 -11.21 19.74
N THR A 61 -10.26 -11.94 19.53
CA THR A 61 -10.54 -13.20 20.24
C THR A 61 -9.58 -14.33 19.87
N ILE A 62 -9.07 -14.34 18.63
CA ILE A 62 -8.02 -15.27 18.19
C ILE A 62 -6.69 -14.82 18.77
N ALA A 63 -6.38 -13.53 18.68
CA ALA A 63 -5.12 -12.96 19.14
C ALA A 63 -4.87 -13.17 20.63
N SER A 64 -5.92 -13.13 21.47
CA SER A 64 -5.79 -13.42 22.90
C SER A 64 -5.38 -14.86 23.23
N ARG A 65 -5.49 -15.78 22.26
CA ARG A 65 -5.09 -17.20 22.37
C ARG A 65 -3.80 -17.50 21.59
N CYS A 66 -3.14 -16.49 21.04
CA CYS A 66 -1.92 -16.63 20.26
C CYS A 66 -0.80 -15.77 20.85
N VAL A 67 0.46 -16.15 20.58
CA VAL A 67 1.59 -15.25 20.78
C VAL A 67 1.60 -14.25 19.63
N VAL A 68 1.43 -12.96 19.95
CA VAL A 68 1.44 -11.89 18.94
C VAL A 68 2.87 -11.40 18.73
N VAL A 69 3.39 -11.61 17.53
CA VAL A 69 4.67 -11.04 17.09
C VAL A 69 4.38 -9.88 16.16
N HIS A 70 4.78 -8.67 16.56
CA HIS A 70 4.57 -7.47 15.76
C HIS A 70 5.76 -7.24 14.81
N PHE A 71 5.48 -7.04 13.53
CA PHE A 71 6.46 -6.68 12.52
C PHE A 71 6.27 -5.21 12.13
N PRO A 72 6.96 -4.27 12.80
CA PRO A 72 6.82 -2.86 12.48
C PRO A 72 7.41 -2.55 11.10
N ALA A 73 6.97 -1.44 10.52
CA ALA A 73 7.59 -0.83 9.36
C ALA A 73 9.09 -0.61 9.62
N LEU A 74 9.93 -0.93 8.62
CA LEU A 74 11.37 -0.71 8.74
C LEU A 74 11.70 0.77 8.77
N ASP A 75 12.70 1.15 9.56
CA ASP A 75 13.23 2.49 9.54
C ASP A 75 13.86 2.83 8.17
N GLN A 76 13.73 4.08 7.75
CA GLN A 76 14.23 4.54 6.45
C GLN A 76 15.75 4.37 6.34
N GLY A 77 16.50 4.55 7.43
CA GLY A 77 17.95 4.34 7.46
C GLY A 77 18.31 2.87 7.21
N VAL A 78 17.59 1.95 7.86
CA VAL A 78 17.77 0.50 7.67
C VAL A 78 17.52 0.10 6.22
N ILE A 79 16.44 0.60 5.59
CA ILE A 79 16.15 0.33 4.18
C ILE A 79 17.25 0.90 3.29
N ALA A 80 17.67 2.15 3.52
CA ALA A 80 18.68 2.81 2.70
C ALA A 80 20.03 2.07 2.77
N ASP A 81 20.45 1.62 3.95
CA ASP A 81 21.70 0.86 4.13
C ASP A 81 21.64 -0.53 3.49
N GLN A 82 20.48 -1.19 3.56
CA GLN A 82 20.27 -2.46 2.84
C GLN A 82 20.37 -2.26 1.32
N LEU A 83 19.72 -1.23 0.76
CA LEU A 83 19.82 -0.91 -0.67
C LEU A 83 21.25 -0.55 -1.09
N ARG A 84 22.02 0.11 -0.23
CA ARG A 84 23.44 0.39 -0.50
C ARG A 84 24.28 -0.89 -0.56
N THR A 85 23.98 -1.87 0.28
CA THR A 85 24.62 -3.19 0.23
C THR A 85 24.30 -3.91 -1.10
N GLU A 86 23.13 -3.62 -1.68
CA GLU A 86 22.71 -4.07 -3.01
C GLU A 86 23.28 -3.22 -4.16
N SER A 87 24.30 -2.40 -3.90
CA SER A 87 24.99 -1.53 -4.88
C SER A 87 24.12 -0.42 -5.49
N ILE A 88 23.03 -0.04 -4.83
CA ILE A 88 22.25 1.16 -5.21
C ILE A 88 22.98 2.42 -4.74
N ASN A 89 23.01 3.44 -5.62
CA ASN A 89 23.58 4.75 -5.28
C ASN A 89 22.92 5.35 -4.03
N VAL A 90 23.70 6.01 -3.17
CA VAL A 90 23.25 6.56 -1.88
C VAL A 90 22.02 7.46 -2.00
N GLU A 91 21.97 8.35 -3.01
CA GLU A 91 20.85 9.27 -3.16
C GLU A 91 19.59 8.55 -3.63
N VAL A 92 19.73 7.58 -4.54
CA VAL A 92 18.63 6.73 -5.00
C VAL A 92 18.10 5.87 -3.86
N ALA A 93 18.98 5.26 -3.07
CA ALA A 93 18.63 4.45 -1.91
C ALA A 93 17.85 5.26 -0.87
N ARG A 94 18.32 6.47 -0.55
CA ARG A 94 17.62 7.37 0.38
C ARG A 94 16.25 7.79 -0.14
N ARG A 95 16.15 8.16 -1.42
CA ARG A 95 14.88 8.54 -2.04
C ARG A 95 13.89 7.37 -2.04
N ALA A 96 14.32 6.19 -2.45
CA ALA A 96 13.49 4.99 -2.45
C ALA A 96 13.04 4.60 -1.04
N ALA A 97 13.94 4.66 -0.05
CA ALA A 97 13.62 4.36 1.34
C ALA A 97 12.57 5.29 1.94
N ARG A 98 12.64 6.60 1.64
CA ARG A 98 11.62 7.56 2.08
C ARG A 98 10.23 7.21 1.55
N SER A 99 10.15 6.82 0.28
CA SER A 99 8.88 6.52 -0.40
C SER A 99 8.40 5.06 -0.27
N ALA A 100 9.18 4.23 0.41
CA ALA A 100 8.89 2.82 0.59
C ALA A 100 7.89 2.54 1.73
N GLY A 101 7.57 3.52 2.58
CA GLY A 101 6.65 3.35 3.70
C GLY A 101 7.06 2.21 4.65
N GLY A 102 8.36 1.95 4.81
CA GLY A 102 8.87 0.85 5.63
C GLY A 102 8.96 -0.53 4.96
N SER A 103 8.60 -0.65 3.67
CA SER A 103 8.67 -1.89 2.91
C SER A 103 9.95 -1.99 2.09
N LEU A 104 10.88 -2.85 2.49
CA LEU A 104 12.12 -3.09 1.74
C LEU A 104 11.83 -3.59 0.30
N ALA A 105 10.83 -4.43 0.11
CA ALA A 105 10.43 -4.91 -1.21
C ALA A 105 9.99 -3.75 -2.12
N ARG A 106 9.17 -2.84 -1.60
CA ARG A 106 8.76 -1.62 -2.32
C ARG A 106 9.96 -0.73 -2.61
N ALA A 107 10.86 -0.56 -1.64
CA ALA A 107 12.07 0.25 -1.81
C ALA A 107 12.95 -0.24 -2.96
N ARG A 108 13.10 -1.56 -3.15
CA ARG A 108 13.86 -2.13 -4.28
C ARG A 108 13.23 -1.79 -5.62
N ILE A 109 11.90 -1.89 -5.73
CA ILE A 109 11.17 -1.51 -6.95
C ILE A 109 11.38 -0.02 -7.24
N LEU A 110 11.20 0.83 -6.22
CA LEU A 110 11.35 2.28 -6.33
C LEU A 110 12.79 2.72 -6.65
N ALA A 111 13.80 1.97 -6.20
CA ALA A 111 15.19 2.25 -6.51
C ALA A 111 15.50 2.10 -8.01
N THR A 112 14.75 1.25 -8.72
CA THR A 112 14.86 1.04 -10.16
C THR A 112 13.86 1.84 -10.99
N ASP A 113 12.92 2.54 -10.34
CA ASP A 113 11.91 3.35 -11.03
C ASP A 113 12.47 4.74 -11.40
N HIS A 114 12.81 4.90 -12.67
CA HIS A 114 13.28 6.18 -13.23
C HIS A 114 12.18 7.25 -13.29
N ALA A 115 10.92 6.86 -13.37
CA ALA A 115 9.76 7.76 -13.44
C ALA A 115 9.25 8.19 -12.05
N LEU A 116 9.81 7.65 -10.96
CA LEU A 116 9.42 8.01 -9.60
C LEU A 116 9.48 9.53 -9.37
N ALA A 117 10.55 10.18 -9.81
CA ALA A 117 10.72 11.62 -9.61
C ALA A 117 9.67 12.45 -10.38
N GLU A 118 9.35 12.07 -11.62
CA GLU A 118 8.28 12.67 -12.43
C GLU A 118 6.94 12.54 -11.71
N ARG A 119 6.65 11.34 -11.20
CA ARG A 119 5.39 11.05 -10.50
C ARG A 119 5.27 11.83 -9.20
N GLN A 120 6.32 11.90 -8.39
CA GLN A 120 6.36 12.71 -7.17
C GLN A 120 6.15 14.20 -7.46
N ALA A 121 6.79 14.73 -8.51
CA ALA A 121 6.62 16.11 -8.93
C ALA A 121 5.18 16.38 -9.40
N ALA A 122 4.56 15.44 -10.13
CA ALA A 122 3.17 15.58 -10.56
C ALA A 122 2.19 15.65 -9.38
N PHE A 123 2.38 14.80 -8.35
CA PHE A 123 1.57 14.87 -7.12
C PHE A 123 1.78 16.20 -6.38
N ALA A 124 3.03 16.62 -6.18
CA ALA A 124 3.34 17.89 -5.54
C ALA A 124 2.81 19.11 -6.33
N ALA A 125 2.65 19.00 -7.65
CA ALA A 125 2.11 20.06 -8.49
C ALA A 125 0.58 20.21 -8.39
N VAL A 126 -0.15 19.18 -7.93
CA VAL A 126 -1.62 19.18 -7.91
C VAL A 126 -2.20 20.45 -7.25
N PRO A 127 -1.80 20.85 -6.02
CA PRO A 127 -2.35 22.06 -5.38
C PRO A 127 -2.21 23.35 -6.19
N TYR A 128 -1.19 23.44 -7.06
CA TYR A 128 -0.89 24.60 -7.90
C TYR A 128 -1.63 24.57 -9.24
N GLN A 129 -2.20 23.42 -9.62
CA GLN A 129 -3.00 23.23 -10.83
C GLN A 129 -4.50 23.41 -10.58
N LEU A 130 -4.93 23.30 -9.32
CA LEU A 130 -6.32 23.54 -8.94
C LEU A 130 -6.66 25.02 -9.06
N ASP A 131 -7.82 25.33 -9.65
CA ASP A 131 -8.36 26.69 -9.79
C ASP A 131 -9.81 26.80 -9.26
N GLY A 132 -10.31 25.75 -8.61
CA GLY A 132 -11.69 25.63 -8.14
C GLY A 132 -12.68 25.13 -9.19
N SER A 133 -12.27 24.92 -10.43
CA SER A 133 -13.10 24.34 -11.49
C SER A 133 -13.07 22.81 -11.47
N GLY A 134 -14.19 22.19 -11.86
CA GLY A 134 -14.25 20.74 -12.06
C GLY A 134 -13.35 20.25 -13.19
N ALA A 135 -13.03 21.11 -14.18
CA ALA A 135 -12.15 20.78 -15.28
C ALA A 135 -10.69 20.62 -14.82
N ALA A 136 -10.20 21.53 -13.97
CA ALA A 136 -8.88 21.43 -13.37
C ALA A 136 -8.77 20.18 -12.48
N VAL A 137 -9.80 19.88 -11.69
CA VAL A 137 -9.87 18.65 -10.89
C VAL A 137 -9.77 17.41 -11.77
N ALA A 138 -10.61 17.29 -12.81
CA ALA A 138 -10.60 16.14 -13.70
C ALA A 138 -9.23 15.93 -14.36
N LYS A 139 -8.60 17.01 -14.83
CA LYS A 139 -7.25 16.97 -15.42
C LYS A 139 -6.19 16.51 -14.41
N ALA A 140 -6.24 17.01 -13.17
CA ALA A 140 -5.31 16.61 -12.12
C ALA A 140 -5.47 15.11 -11.79
N VAL A 141 -6.71 14.62 -11.67
CA VAL A 141 -7.00 13.20 -11.41
C VAL A 141 -6.52 12.31 -12.56
N GLU A 142 -6.78 12.68 -13.80
CA GLU A 142 -6.32 11.96 -14.99
C GLU A 142 -4.78 11.91 -15.04
N SER A 143 -4.12 13.04 -14.75
CA SER A 143 -2.67 13.13 -14.72
C SER A 143 -2.04 12.19 -13.69
N VAL A 144 -2.52 12.19 -12.43
CA VAL A 144 -1.94 11.30 -11.40
C VAL A 144 -2.31 9.83 -11.65
N SER A 145 -3.52 9.54 -12.14
CA SER A 145 -3.96 8.16 -12.39
C SER A 145 -3.15 7.51 -13.50
N SER A 146 -2.93 8.22 -14.62
CA SER A 146 -2.12 7.71 -15.73
C SER A 146 -0.67 7.44 -15.33
N LEU A 147 -0.09 8.25 -14.43
CA LEU A 147 1.25 8.03 -13.90
C LEU A 147 1.32 6.79 -12.99
N ILE A 148 0.29 6.52 -12.20
CA ILE A 148 0.20 5.30 -11.39
C ILE A 148 0.02 4.06 -12.26
N GLU A 149 -0.75 4.16 -13.34
CA GLU A 149 -0.90 3.07 -14.30
C GLU A 149 0.42 2.73 -14.98
N ARG A 150 1.15 3.74 -15.47
CA ARG A 150 2.51 3.57 -16.00
C ARG A 150 3.46 2.94 -14.98
N ALA A 151 3.37 3.34 -13.71
CA ALA A 151 4.19 2.78 -12.63
C ALA A 151 3.94 1.28 -12.39
N ALA A 152 2.72 0.81 -12.69
CA ALA A 152 2.34 -0.58 -12.48
C ALA A 152 2.74 -1.50 -13.64
N GLU A 153 3.15 -0.97 -14.80
CA GLU A 153 3.52 -1.76 -15.98
C GLU A 153 4.60 -2.83 -15.68
N PRO A 154 5.72 -2.54 -14.99
CA PRO A 154 6.74 -3.55 -14.71
C PRO A 154 6.21 -4.71 -13.85
N LEU A 155 5.33 -4.40 -12.90
CA LEU A 155 4.67 -5.40 -12.07
C LEU A 155 3.74 -6.27 -12.91
N LEU A 156 2.94 -5.67 -13.81
CA LEU A 156 2.04 -6.40 -14.70
C LEU A 156 2.82 -7.34 -15.62
N SER A 157 3.94 -6.90 -16.20
CA SER A 157 4.80 -7.75 -17.03
C SER A 157 5.37 -8.95 -16.26
N GLN A 158 5.76 -8.75 -14.99
CA GLN A 158 6.20 -9.87 -14.13
C GLN A 158 5.08 -10.87 -13.86
N GLN A 159 3.87 -10.37 -13.60
CA GLN A 159 2.69 -11.20 -13.36
C GLN A 159 2.30 -12.02 -14.60
N GLU A 160 2.39 -11.44 -15.79
CA GLU A 160 2.18 -12.13 -17.06
C GLU A 160 3.18 -13.28 -17.24
N ALA A 161 4.47 -13.04 -17.00
CA ALA A 161 5.52 -14.06 -17.08
C ALA A 161 5.32 -15.19 -16.06
N GLU A 162 4.91 -14.87 -14.82
CA GLU A 162 4.58 -15.87 -13.80
C GLU A 162 3.39 -16.75 -14.20
N LEU A 163 2.37 -16.14 -14.82
CA LEU A 163 1.20 -16.86 -15.31
C LEU A 163 1.56 -17.80 -16.45
N GLU A 164 2.38 -17.35 -17.40
CA GLU A 164 2.88 -18.18 -18.52
C GLU A 164 3.70 -19.37 -17.99
N ALA A 165 4.64 -19.13 -17.06
CA ALA A 165 5.43 -20.19 -16.44
C ALA A 165 4.56 -21.23 -15.69
N LEU A 166 3.46 -20.78 -15.09
CA LEU A 166 2.50 -21.69 -14.46
C LEU A 166 1.73 -22.50 -15.52
N GLU A 167 1.30 -21.87 -16.61
CA GLU A 167 0.61 -22.56 -17.71
C GLU A 167 1.48 -23.67 -18.31
N ASP A 168 2.76 -23.40 -18.54
CA ASP A 168 3.68 -24.38 -19.10
C ASP A 168 3.95 -25.54 -18.14
N ARG A 169 4.05 -25.27 -16.83
CA ARG A 169 4.15 -26.32 -15.81
C ARG A 169 2.90 -27.21 -15.79
N VAL A 170 1.71 -26.60 -15.86
CA VAL A 170 0.43 -27.34 -15.90
C VAL A 170 0.35 -28.23 -17.13
N LYS A 171 0.79 -27.75 -18.30
CA LYS A 171 0.88 -28.57 -19.53
C LYS A 171 1.81 -29.76 -19.37
N MET A 172 2.96 -29.59 -18.71
CA MET A 172 3.95 -30.67 -18.52
C MET A 172 3.51 -31.73 -17.49
N VAL A 173 2.93 -31.33 -16.36
CA VAL A 173 2.63 -32.24 -15.24
C VAL A 173 1.22 -32.83 -15.34
N GLY A 174 0.32 -32.21 -16.11
CA GLY A 174 -1.06 -32.68 -16.28
C GLY A 174 -1.97 -32.41 -15.07
N GLU A 175 -1.50 -31.64 -14.08
CA GLU A 175 -2.29 -31.23 -12.91
C GLU A 175 -3.43 -30.29 -13.30
N ARG A 176 -4.68 -30.70 -13.06
CA ARG A 176 -5.85 -29.84 -13.25
C ARG A 176 -6.08 -28.96 -12.01
N GLY A 177 -5.77 -27.67 -12.13
CA GLY A 177 -6.69 -26.61 -11.67
C GLY A 177 -6.69 -26.12 -10.22
N SER A 178 -5.59 -26.08 -9.47
CA SER A 178 -5.55 -25.37 -8.16
C SER A 178 -4.77 -24.04 -8.16
N GLY A 179 -3.69 -23.94 -8.94
CA GLY A 179 -2.77 -22.80 -8.87
C GLY A 179 -3.26 -21.52 -9.57
N ARG A 180 -3.92 -21.62 -10.72
CA ARG A 180 -4.22 -20.44 -11.57
C ARG A 180 -5.09 -19.41 -10.87
N ARG A 181 -6.16 -19.86 -10.20
CA ARG A 181 -7.08 -18.97 -9.49
C ARG A 181 -6.41 -18.31 -8.29
N ALA A 182 -5.65 -19.10 -7.52
CA ALA A 182 -4.91 -18.57 -6.38
C ALA A 182 -3.86 -17.52 -6.81
N LEU A 183 -3.14 -17.79 -7.91
CA LEU A 183 -2.17 -16.87 -8.49
C LEU A 183 -2.83 -15.58 -8.99
N ALA A 184 -3.91 -15.69 -9.77
CA ALA A 184 -4.65 -14.52 -10.27
C ALA A 184 -5.23 -13.66 -9.14
N ASP A 185 -5.76 -14.30 -8.09
CA ASP A 185 -6.26 -13.58 -6.92
C ASP A 185 -5.10 -12.86 -6.19
N MET A 186 -3.92 -13.49 -6.08
CA MET A 186 -2.72 -12.87 -5.52
C MET A 186 -2.22 -11.68 -6.35
N HIS A 187 -2.13 -11.83 -7.68
CA HIS A 187 -1.74 -10.76 -8.60
C HIS A 187 -2.67 -9.54 -8.50
N LYS A 188 -3.98 -9.79 -8.44
CA LYS A 188 -4.97 -8.73 -8.24
C LYS A 188 -4.78 -7.99 -6.91
N ARG A 189 -4.46 -8.70 -5.83
CA ARG A 189 -4.18 -8.09 -4.52
C ARG A 189 -2.89 -7.28 -4.56
N GLN A 190 -1.84 -7.83 -5.14
CA GLN A 190 -0.55 -7.17 -5.29
C GLN A 190 -0.67 -5.86 -6.08
N LEU A 191 -1.41 -5.87 -7.19
CA LEU A 191 -1.66 -4.67 -8.00
C LEU A 191 -2.45 -3.62 -7.23
N ARG A 192 -3.50 -4.02 -6.49
CA ARG A 192 -4.27 -3.10 -5.64
C ARG A 192 -3.41 -2.45 -4.58
N LYS A 193 -2.60 -3.26 -3.88
CA LYS A 193 -1.68 -2.77 -2.85
C LYS A 193 -0.67 -1.78 -3.44
N PHE A 194 -0.09 -2.11 -4.59
CA PHE A 194 0.82 -1.21 -5.30
C PHE A 194 0.17 0.14 -5.61
N LYS A 195 -1.02 0.15 -6.23
CA LYS A 195 -1.75 1.39 -6.55
C LYS A 195 -2.11 2.20 -5.31
N THR A 196 -2.59 1.52 -4.27
CA THR A 196 -2.91 2.15 -2.97
C THR A 196 -1.68 2.77 -2.32
N ASP A 197 -0.53 2.11 -2.36
CA ASP A 197 0.71 2.63 -1.80
C ASP A 197 1.23 3.84 -2.60
N GLU A 198 1.15 3.81 -3.93
CA GLU A 198 1.48 4.97 -4.78
C GLU A 198 0.59 6.18 -4.49
N LEU A 199 -0.72 5.96 -4.36
CA LEU A 199 -1.67 7.02 -4.01
C LEU A 199 -1.41 7.57 -2.62
N ARG A 200 -1.17 6.72 -1.62
CA ARG A 200 -0.85 7.14 -0.25
C ARG A 200 0.39 8.04 -0.21
N GLU A 201 1.46 7.63 -0.90
CA GLU A 201 2.68 8.43 -1.02
C GLU A 201 2.40 9.77 -1.71
N GLY A 202 1.70 9.73 -2.85
CA GLY A 202 1.33 10.93 -3.60
C GLY A 202 0.47 11.92 -2.80
N LEU A 203 -0.52 11.42 -2.07
CA LEU A 203 -1.33 12.24 -1.16
C LEU A 203 -0.51 12.83 -0.01
N THR A 204 0.47 12.09 0.51
CA THR A 204 1.40 12.61 1.53
C THR A 204 2.21 13.80 1.00
N LEU A 205 2.60 13.77 -0.28
CA LEU A 205 3.28 14.91 -0.93
C LEU A 205 2.35 16.11 -1.08
N ILE A 206 1.09 15.89 -1.45
CA ILE A 206 0.07 16.96 -1.50
C ILE A 206 -0.12 17.61 -0.13
N ALA A 207 -0.24 16.80 0.93
CA ALA A 207 -0.33 17.30 2.30
C ALA A 207 0.91 18.12 2.69
N ALA A 208 2.12 17.67 2.30
CA ALA A 208 3.36 18.39 2.55
C ALA A 208 3.40 19.77 1.88
N GLU A 209 2.88 19.91 0.65
CA GLU A 209 2.78 21.21 -0.04
C GLU A 209 1.85 22.18 0.69
N TYR A 210 0.67 21.72 1.13
CA TYR A 210 -0.21 22.54 1.97
C TYR A 210 0.43 22.90 3.31
N HIS A 211 1.14 21.97 3.94
CA HIS A 211 1.82 22.22 5.20
C HIS A 211 2.92 23.29 5.08
N LYS A 212 3.71 23.26 3.99
CA LYS A 212 4.72 24.30 3.70
C LYS A 212 4.10 25.68 3.66
N VAL A 213 2.92 25.82 3.03
CA VAL A 213 2.18 27.07 2.99
C VAL A 213 1.81 27.50 4.40
N VAL A 214 1.12 26.66 5.18
CA VAL A 214 0.70 26.96 6.57
C VAL A 214 1.85 27.50 7.42
N VAL A 215 3.04 26.90 7.33
CA VAL A 215 4.22 27.32 8.09
C VAL A 215 4.80 28.64 7.58
N SER A 216 4.69 28.93 6.28
CA SER A 216 5.27 30.13 5.65
C SER A 216 4.32 31.33 5.53
N LEU A 217 3.04 31.18 5.90
CA LEU A 217 2.07 32.26 5.79
C LEU A 217 2.42 33.41 6.75
N GLN A 218 2.59 34.61 6.18
CA GLN A 218 2.54 35.89 6.90
C GLN A 218 1.20 36.59 6.65
N ASP A 219 0.90 37.62 7.45
CA ASP A 219 -0.39 38.31 7.61
C ASP A 219 -1.30 38.40 6.36
N GLY A 220 -2.59 38.10 6.55
CA GLY A 220 -3.65 38.35 5.56
C GLY A 220 -4.24 37.11 4.86
N VAL A 221 -3.80 35.90 5.20
CA VAL A 221 -4.38 34.63 4.71
C VAL A 221 -4.73 33.76 5.91
N ASP A 222 -5.97 33.23 5.95
CA ASP A 222 -6.43 32.36 7.05
C ASP A 222 -5.75 30.97 6.98
N PRO A 223 -4.85 30.62 7.93
CA PRO A 223 -4.18 29.33 7.93
C PRO A 223 -5.14 28.15 8.09
N ALA A 224 -6.35 28.39 8.62
CA ALA A 224 -7.35 27.35 8.84
C ALA A 224 -7.82 26.68 7.53
N ILE A 225 -7.82 27.42 6.42
CA ILE A 225 -8.21 26.89 5.10
C ILE A 225 -7.24 25.79 4.65
N TYR A 226 -5.93 26.03 4.75
CA TYR A 226 -4.90 25.07 4.34
C TYR A 226 -4.70 23.96 5.36
N ALA A 227 -4.88 24.25 6.65
CA ALA A 227 -4.92 23.21 7.68
C ALA A 227 -6.08 22.22 7.45
N ARG A 228 -7.25 22.71 6.99
CA ARG A 228 -8.36 21.85 6.60
C ARG A 228 -8.02 20.97 5.40
N ALA A 229 -7.33 21.51 4.39
CA ALA A 229 -6.87 20.71 3.25
C ALA A 229 -5.94 19.56 3.69
N VAL A 230 -5.01 19.82 4.62
CA VAL A 230 -4.16 18.76 5.20
C VAL A 230 -5.00 17.70 5.92
N HIS A 231 -6.03 18.10 6.66
CA HIS A 231 -6.95 17.18 7.32
C HIS A 231 -7.74 16.34 6.31
N ASP A 232 -8.33 16.95 5.29
CA ASP A 232 -9.09 16.28 4.23
C ASP A 232 -8.22 15.24 3.48
N VAL A 233 -6.94 15.57 3.23
CA VAL A 233 -5.97 14.64 2.61
C VAL A 233 -5.68 13.45 3.52
N ASN A 234 -5.46 13.68 4.82
CA ASN A 234 -5.23 12.60 5.79
C ASN A 234 -6.46 11.70 5.98
N ASP A 235 -7.65 12.28 5.94
CA ASP A 235 -8.91 11.54 5.98
C ASP A 235 -9.06 10.68 4.72
N ALA A 236 -8.72 11.22 3.54
CA ALA A 236 -8.70 10.45 2.31
C ALA A 236 -7.74 9.25 2.40
N ILE A 237 -6.49 9.47 2.87
CA ILE A 237 -5.50 8.40 3.09
C ILE A 237 -6.05 7.31 4.03
N SER A 238 -6.72 7.72 5.11
CA SER A 238 -7.30 6.79 6.09
C SER A 238 -8.47 5.99 5.51
N SER A 239 -9.27 6.62 4.64
CA SER A 239 -10.42 5.98 4.00
C SER A 239 -10.04 4.89 2.98
N MET A 240 -8.80 4.89 2.47
CA MET A 240 -8.35 3.91 1.47
C MET A 240 -8.38 2.47 1.99
N SER A 241 -8.31 2.25 3.31
CA SER A 241 -8.49 0.91 3.88
C SER A 241 -9.91 0.36 3.72
N LEU A 242 -10.88 1.19 3.34
CA LEU A 242 -12.29 0.84 3.19
C LEU A 242 -12.69 0.47 1.76
N ASN A 243 -11.72 0.18 0.88
CA ASN A 243 -11.96 -0.29 -0.50
C ASN A 243 -12.77 0.71 -1.34
N VAL A 244 -12.44 2.00 -1.22
CA VAL A 244 -13.09 3.12 -1.91
C VAL A 244 -12.66 3.17 -3.38
N SER A 245 -13.53 3.69 -4.26
CA SER A 245 -13.12 4.04 -5.63
C SER A 245 -12.09 5.18 -5.60
N GLU A 246 -10.85 4.86 -5.95
CA GLU A 246 -9.70 5.80 -5.95
C GLU A 246 -10.01 7.06 -6.76
N SER A 247 -10.58 6.90 -7.95
CA SER A 247 -10.94 8.03 -8.82
C SER A 247 -11.98 8.95 -8.17
N LEU A 248 -13.08 8.41 -7.64
CA LEU A 248 -14.11 9.23 -6.99
C LEU A 248 -13.59 9.92 -5.72
N MET A 249 -12.75 9.23 -4.95
CA MET A 249 -12.08 9.79 -3.78
C MET A 249 -11.23 11.00 -4.17
N LEU A 250 -10.39 10.88 -5.21
CA LEU A 250 -9.54 11.97 -5.68
C LEU A 250 -10.37 13.15 -6.20
N HIS A 251 -11.43 12.90 -6.99
CA HIS A 251 -12.32 13.97 -7.45
C HIS A 251 -12.96 14.72 -6.27
N ALA A 252 -13.48 14.00 -5.28
CA ALA A 252 -14.12 14.59 -4.12
C ALA A 252 -13.12 15.35 -3.23
N LEU A 253 -11.89 14.84 -3.09
CA LEU A 253 -10.82 15.50 -2.35
C LEU A 253 -10.36 16.78 -3.04
N PHE A 254 -9.97 16.69 -4.32
CA PHE A 254 -9.42 17.81 -5.06
C PHE A 254 -10.43 18.93 -5.28
N ALA A 255 -11.73 18.63 -5.33
CA ALA A 255 -12.78 19.65 -5.36
C ALA A 255 -12.89 20.48 -4.07
N LYS A 256 -12.46 19.93 -2.92
CA LYS A 256 -12.43 20.65 -1.62
C LYS A 256 -11.13 21.38 -1.38
N CYS A 257 -10.05 20.92 -2.01
CA CYS A 257 -8.71 21.45 -1.83
C CYS A 257 -8.57 22.88 -2.40
N PRO A 258 -8.04 23.85 -1.62
CA PRO A 258 -7.83 25.21 -2.09
C PRO A 258 -6.64 25.30 -3.05
N SER A 259 -6.72 26.22 -4.02
CA SER A 259 -5.61 26.52 -4.93
C SER A 259 -4.43 27.17 -4.21
N LEU A 260 -3.21 26.78 -4.58
CA LEU A 260 -1.96 27.42 -4.14
C LEU A 260 -1.37 28.39 -5.18
N THR A 261 -1.96 28.52 -6.37
CA THR A 261 -1.42 29.32 -7.48
C THR A 261 -1.18 30.79 -7.08
N MET A 262 -2.09 31.37 -6.29
CA MET A 262 -2.00 32.78 -5.85
C MET A 262 -0.93 33.02 -4.77
N ILE A 263 -0.50 31.97 -4.06
CA ILE A 263 0.54 32.07 -3.01
C ILE A 263 1.93 31.88 -3.64
N ALA A 264 2.05 31.01 -4.64
CA ALA A 264 3.30 30.79 -5.37
C ALA A 264 3.84 32.10 -5.98
N GLY A 265 2.98 32.93 -6.57
CA GLY A 265 3.37 34.24 -7.12
C GLY A 265 3.84 35.27 -6.07
N ARG A 266 3.65 35.02 -4.77
CA ARG A 266 4.21 35.85 -3.68
C ARG A 266 5.58 35.36 -3.19
N ARG A 267 5.96 34.10 -3.46
CA ARG A 267 7.29 33.57 -3.09
C ARG A 267 8.41 34.14 -3.96
N ASP A 268 8.15 34.35 -5.25
CA ASP A 268 9.12 34.96 -6.18
C ASP A 268 9.45 36.43 -5.82
N LEU A 269 8.66 37.07 -4.95
CA LEU A 269 8.89 38.43 -4.43
C LEU A 269 9.68 38.44 -3.10
N ILE A 270 9.94 37.29 -2.49
CA ILE A 270 10.62 37.16 -1.18
C ILE A 270 12.01 36.51 -1.33
N GLU A 271 12.26 35.78 -2.42
CA GLU A 271 13.59 35.23 -2.76
C GLU A 271 14.42 36.15 -3.71
N ALA A 272 14.00 37.41 -3.90
CA ALA A 272 14.76 38.46 -4.60
C ALA A 272 15.34 39.48 -3.61
#